data_AF-A0A7V2II90-F1
#
_entry.id   AF-A0A7V2II90-F1
#
_cell.length_a   1.000
_cell.length_b   1.000
_cell.length_c   1.000
_cell.angle_alpha   90.00
_cell.angle_beta   90.00
_cell.angle_gamma   90.00
#
_symmetry.space_group_name_H-M   'P 1'
#
loop_
_entity.id
_entity.type
_entity.pdbx_description
1 polymer ?
#
loop_
_entity_poly.entity_id
_entity_poly.type
_entity_poly.pdbx_seq_one_letter_code
_entity_poly.pdbx_strand_id
1 'polypeptide(L)' 'MKRDVVIRWIKKAESDLRSANVLLKADDVITESVCFHCQQAIEKYLKAFLT' A
#
# COMPACT_ATOMS: atom_id res chain seq x y z
N MET A 1 -1.05 -4.50 -21.68
CA MET A 1 -0.81 -5.94 -21.47
C MET A 1 -1.02 -6.30 -19.99
N LYS A 2 -1.20 -7.59 -19.64
CA LYS A 2 -1.34 -8.04 -18.23
C LYS A 2 -0.23 -7.52 -17.32
N ARG A 3 1.01 -7.47 -17.83
CA ARG A 3 2.19 -6.92 -17.13
C ARG A 3 2.00 -5.48 -16.64
N ASP A 4 1.36 -4.62 -17.43
CA ASP A 4 1.13 -3.22 -17.03
C ASP A 4 0.15 -3.13 -15.87
N VAL A 5 -0.82 -4.05 -15.80
CA VAL A 5 -1.78 -4.14 -14.70
C VAL A 5 -1.08 -4.57 -13.42
N VAL A 6 -0.23 -5.62 -13.49
CA VAL A 6 0.60 -6.09 -12.36
C VAL A 6 1.47 -4.95 -11.82
N ILE A 7 2.19 -4.24 -12.70
CA ILE A 7 3.05 -3.12 -12.29
C ILE A 7 2.24 -2.00 -11.63
N ARG A 8 1.02 -1.71 -12.13
CA ARG A 8 0.16 -0.70 -11.49
C ARG A 8 -0.27 -1.12 -10.10
N TRP A 9 -0.58 -2.39 -9.85
CA TRP A 9 -0.92 -2.87 -8.51
C TRP A 9 0.25 -2.77 -7.55
N ILE A 10 1.46 -3.18 -7.97
CA ILE A 10 2.68 -3.03 -7.18
C ILE A 10 2.92 -1.56 -6.83
N LYS A 11 2.87 -0.64 -7.81
CA LYS A 11 3.06 0.80 -7.56
C LYS A 11 2.07 1.38 -6.54
N LYS A 12 0.82 0.91 -6.55
CA LYS A 12 -0.19 1.32 -5.56
C LYS A 12 0.15 0.77 -4.17
N ALA A 13 0.50 -0.51 -4.06
CA ALA A 13 0.90 -1.12 -2.79
C ALA A 13 2.09 -0.40 -2.15
N GLU A 14 3.12 -0.09 -2.94
CA GLU A 14 4.28 0.72 -2.50
C GLU A 14 3.87 2.12 -2.03
N SER A 15 2.82 2.71 -2.64
CA SER A 15 2.30 3.99 -2.20
C SER A 15 1.63 3.91 -0.84
N ASP A 16 0.89 2.83 -0.56
CA ASP A 16 0.29 2.63 0.76
C ASP A 16 1.37 2.41 1.83
N LEU A 17 2.41 1.63 1.56
CA LEU A 17 3.54 1.48 2.49
C LEU A 17 4.25 2.82 2.75
N ARG A 18 4.42 3.66 1.73
CA ARG A 18 4.95 5.02 1.92
C ARG A 18 4.02 5.86 2.79
N SER A 19 2.71 5.84 2.55
CA SER A 19 1.74 6.56 3.38
C SER A 19 1.78 6.10 4.84
N ALA A 20 1.81 4.79 5.10
CA ALA A 20 1.95 4.24 6.44
C ALA A 20 3.23 4.74 7.13
N ASN A 21 4.36 4.75 6.42
CA ASN A 21 5.64 5.26 6.95
C ASN A 21 5.62 6.77 7.25
N VAL A 22 4.95 7.57 6.43
CA VAL A 22 4.79 9.02 6.67
C VAL A 22 3.93 9.25 7.91
N LEU A 23 2.78 8.56 7.99
CA LEU A 23 1.86 8.68 9.13
C LEU A 23 2.48 8.21 10.44
N LEU A 24 3.31 7.15 10.40
CA LEU A 24 4.00 6.64 11.58
C LEU A 24 5.04 7.63 12.14
N LYS A 25 5.52 8.57 11.31
CA LYS A 25 6.49 9.61 11.70
C LYS A 25 5.82 10.94 12.05
N ALA A 26 4.50 11.03 12.00
CA ALA A 26 3.79 12.24 12.40
C ALA A 26 3.90 12.45 13.92
N ASP A 27 3.89 13.70 14.36
CA ASP A 27 3.93 14.03 15.80
C ASP A 27 2.69 13.48 16.54
N ASP A 28 1.52 13.49 15.87
CA ASP A 28 0.30 12.84 16.33
C ASP A 28 -0.03 11.66 15.41
N VAL A 29 0.38 10.46 15.85
CA VAL A 29 0.25 9.24 15.04
C VAL A 29 -1.17 8.72 15.07
N ILE A 30 -1.83 8.74 13.91
CA ILE A 30 -3.15 8.11 13.72
C ILE A 30 -2.94 6.63 13.37
N THR A 31 -2.81 5.79 14.40
CA THR A 31 -2.48 4.35 14.27
C THR A 31 -3.48 3.58 13.41
N GLU A 32 -4.78 3.91 13.48
CA GLU A 32 -5.80 3.33 12.61
C GLU A 32 -5.49 3.55 11.12
N SER A 33 -5.06 4.76 10.76
CA SER A 33 -4.70 5.10 9.38
C SER A 33 -3.41 4.40 8.93
N VAL A 34 -2.43 4.25 9.83
CA VAL A 34 -1.22 3.45 9.56
C VAL A 34 -1.61 1.99 9.25
N CYS A 35 -2.42 1.36 10.10
CA CYS A 35 -2.88 -0.02 9.92
C CYS A 35 -3.72 -0.19 8.66
N PHE A 36 -4.60 0.76 8.35
CA PHE A 36 -5.38 0.78 7.11
C PHE A 36 -4.47 0.75 5.88
N HIS A 37 -3.44 1.59 5.83
CA HIS A 37 -2.49 1.58 4.71
C HIS A 37 -1.66 0.29 4.63
N CYS A 38 -1.27 -0.31 5.76
CA CYS A 38 -0.63 -1.62 5.76
C CYS A 38 -1.55 -2.72 5.19
N GLN A 39 -2.83 -2.75 5.59
CA GLN A 39 -3.83 -3.68 5.05
C GLN A 39 -4.02 -3.48 3.54
N GLN A 40 -4.11 -2.23 3.10
CA GLN A 40 -4.24 -1.87 1.70
C GLN A 40 -3.05 -2.29 0.85
N ALA A 41 -1.82 -2.13 1.37
CA ALA A 41 -0.61 -2.57 0.68
C ALA A 41 -0.65 -4.08 0.39
N ILE A 42 -0.96 -4.89 1.40
CA ILE A 42 -1.06 -6.35 1.28
C ILE A 42 -2.13 -6.74 0.25
N GLU A 43 -3.31 -6.14 0.33
CA GLU A 43 -4.40 -6.39 -0.63
C GLU A 43 -3.96 -6.12 -2.08
N LYS A 44 -3.23 -5.03 -2.31
CA LYS A 44 -2.74 -4.64 -3.64
C LYS A 44 -1.60 -5.52 -4.13
N TYR A 45 -0.70 -5.97 -3.26
CA TYR A 45 0.29 -6.99 -3.64
C TYR A 45 -0.38 -8.31 -4.03
N LEU A 46 -1.40 -8.76 -3.29
CA LEU A 46 -2.16 -9.96 -3.65
C LEU A 46 -2.88 -9.79 -4.99
N LYS A 47 -3.47 -8.61 -5.25
CA LYS A 47 -4.04 -8.29 -6.58
C LYS A 47 -2.98 -8.36 -7.68
N ALA A 48 -1.76 -7.87 -7.44
CA ALA A 48 -0.65 -7.99 -8.39
C ALA A 48 -0.28 -9.46 -8.66
N PHE A 49 -0.20 -10.28 -7.61
CA PHE A 49 0.14 -11.70 -7.70
C PHE A 49 -0.90 -12.52 -8.47
N LEU A 50 -2.19 -12.19 -8.31
CA LEU A 50 -3.31 -12.94 -8.91
C LEU A 50 -3.74 -12.44 -10.31
N THR A 51 -3.09 -11.41 -10.88
CA THR A 51 -3.48 -10.79 -12.18
C THR A 51 -2.68 -11.35 -13.37
#